data_AF-A0A7V1M0C0-F1
#
_entry.id   AF-A0A7V1M0C0-F1
#
_cell.length_a   1.000
_cell.length_b   1.000
_cell.length_c   1.000
_cell.angle_alpha   90.00
_cell.angle_beta   90.00
_cell.angle_gamma   90.00
#
_symmetry.space_group_name_H-M   'P 1'
#
loop_
_entity.id
_entity.type
_entity.pdbx_description
1 polymer ?
#
loop_
_entity_poly.entity_id
_entity_poly.type
_entity_poly.pdbx_seq_one_letter_code
_entity_poly.pdbx_strand_id
1 'polypeptide(L)'
;MLLISRRSSAIRADIPPAVNNKLDTILKLEVPLIVRVGRKTMRLQDVMSLVPGTIIELAKSADEELDLLVNNVPMGQGAVVKVGENFGISISFIGDVRSRIEAMGGAPQIATMPEPGGEISDDEAAALAEQFLNG
;
A
#
# COMPACT_ATOMS: atom_id res chain seq x y z
N MET A 1 23.94 51.85 20.73
CA MET A 1 22.57 51.92 20.21
C MET A 1 22.71 52.43 18.77
N LEU A 2 22.46 51.71 17.68
CA LEU A 2 21.66 50.52 17.37
C LEU A 2 22.31 49.84 16.15
N LEU A 3 22.43 48.51 16.12
CA LEU A 3 22.92 47.75 14.96
C LEU A 3 21.78 47.56 13.94
N ILE A 4 22.02 47.87 12.67
CA ILE A 4 21.09 47.56 11.57
C ILE A 4 21.24 46.07 11.22
N SER A 5 20.16 45.35 11.44
CA SER A 5 20.01 43.90 11.38
C SER A 5 20.11 43.36 9.94
N ARG A 6 20.62 42.12 9.89
CA ARG A 6 20.96 41.33 8.72
C ARG A 6 19.73 41.00 7.84
N ARG A 7 20.00 40.96 6.54
CA ARG A 7 19.50 40.02 5.52
C ARG A 7 18.47 39.00 6.02
N SER A 8 17.27 39.00 5.45
CA SER A 8 16.49 37.78 5.19
C SER A 8 15.42 38.10 4.14
N SER A 9 15.79 37.92 2.87
CA SER A 9 14.88 37.88 1.74
C SER A 9 13.95 36.67 1.89
N ALA A 10 12.68 36.90 2.21
CA ALA A 10 11.65 35.89 2.13
C ALA A 10 11.26 35.71 0.65
N ILE A 11 11.74 34.63 0.03
CA ILE A 11 11.23 34.13 -1.25
C ILE A 11 9.80 33.65 -0.98
N ARG A 12 8.80 34.50 -1.23
CA ARG A 12 7.42 34.05 -1.43
C ARG A 12 7.31 33.64 -2.90
N ALA A 13 7.18 32.35 -3.14
CA ALA A 13 6.90 31.81 -4.47
C ALA A 13 5.47 32.20 -4.86
N ASP A 14 5.32 33.01 -5.91
CA ASP A 14 4.05 33.28 -6.57
C ASP A 14 3.60 32.03 -7.35
N ILE A 15 2.72 31.23 -6.75
CA ILE A 15 2.03 30.11 -7.41
C ILE A 15 0.72 30.65 -8.00
N PRO A 16 0.47 30.52 -9.32
CA PRO A 16 -0.73 31.07 -9.95
C PRO A 16 -2.03 30.46 -9.38
N PRO A 17 -3.08 31.27 -9.13
CA PRO A 17 -4.27 30.88 -8.38
C PRO A 17 -5.15 29.81 -9.06
N ALA A 18 -4.94 29.54 -10.35
CA ALA A 18 -5.68 28.53 -11.10
C ALA A 18 -5.29 27.08 -10.71
N VAL A 19 -4.08 26.87 -10.16
CA VAL A 19 -3.62 25.54 -9.73
C VAL A 19 -4.26 25.15 -8.39
N ASN A 20 -4.50 26.12 -7.50
CA ASN A 20 -5.07 25.87 -6.17
C ASN A 20 -6.46 25.22 -6.27
N ASN A 21 -7.35 25.74 -7.12
CA ASN A 21 -8.72 25.20 -7.26
C ASN A 21 -8.77 23.73 -7.72
N LYS A 22 -7.86 23.32 -8.62
CA LYS A 22 -7.79 21.93 -9.09
C LYS A 22 -7.27 21.00 -7.99
N LEU A 23 -6.28 21.47 -7.22
CA LEU A 23 -5.70 20.73 -6.12
C LEU A 23 -6.71 20.56 -4.97
N ASP A 24 -7.45 21.62 -4.63
CA ASP A 24 -8.55 21.61 -3.66
C ASP A 24 -9.68 20.64 -4.03
N THR A 25 -9.88 20.40 -5.34
CA THR A 25 -10.87 19.43 -5.82
C THR A 25 -10.37 17.99 -5.65
N ILE A 26 -9.10 17.73 -5.96
CA ILE A 26 -8.49 16.40 -5.81
C ILE A 26 -8.40 15.98 -4.34
N LEU A 27 -8.13 16.93 -3.43
CA LEU A 27 -8.06 16.67 -1.98
C LEU A 27 -9.40 16.27 -1.35
N LYS A 28 -10.53 16.45 -2.07
CA LYS A 28 -11.88 16.07 -1.61
C LYS A 28 -12.29 14.66 -2.05
N LEU A 29 -11.43 13.94 -2.77
CA LEU A 29 -11.73 12.59 -3.20
C LEU A 29 -11.79 11.65 -1.99
N GLU A 30 -12.84 10.84 -1.95
CA GLU A 30 -13.00 9.80 -0.93
C GLU A 30 -12.14 8.59 -1.29
N VAL A 31 -11.37 8.08 -0.34
CA VAL A 31 -10.47 6.94 -0.52
C VAL A 31 -10.79 5.88 0.52
N PRO A 32 -10.86 4.58 0.15
CA PRO A 32 -11.08 3.52 1.11
C PRO A 32 -9.88 3.40 2.06
N LEU A 33 -10.14 3.64 3.35
CA LEU A 33 -9.22 3.37 4.44
C LEU A 33 -9.62 2.05 5.11
N ILE A 34 -8.72 1.08 5.11
CA ILE A 34 -8.95 -0.25 5.68
C ILE A 34 -8.00 -0.43 6.85
N VAL A 35 -8.55 -0.89 7.96
CA VAL A 35 -7.76 -1.22 9.16
C VAL A 35 -7.78 -2.72 9.31
N ARG A 36 -6.60 -3.33 9.27
CA ARG A 36 -6.49 -4.78 9.31
C ARG A 36 -5.92 -5.22 10.65
N VAL A 37 -6.73 -5.98 11.37
CA VAL A 37 -6.31 -6.64 12.62
C VAL A 37 -5.28 -7.73 12.35
N GLY A 38 -5.46 -8.50 11.28
CA GLY A 38 -4.46 -9.48 10.87
C GLY A 38 -4.82 -10.17 9.56
N ARG A 39 -3.87 -10.96 9.05
CA ARG A 39 -4.05 -11.81 7.87
C ARG A 39 -3.63 -13.23 8.25
N LYS A 40 -4.39 -14.22 7.78
CA LYS A 40 -4.02 -15.63 7.88
C LYS A 40 -4.26 -16.32 6.54
N THR A 41 -3.27 -17.05 6.06
CA THR A 41 -3.41 -17.96 4.91
C THR A 41 -3.82 -19.33 5.44
N MET A 42 -4.84 -19.93 4.85
CA MET A 42 -5.34 -21.26 5.21
C MET A 42 -5.67 -22.05 3.94
N ARG A 43 -5.84 -23.38 4.05
CA ARG A 43 -6.15 -24.21 2.90
C ARG A 43 -7.60 -23.99 2.48
N LEU A 44 -7.90 -24.16 1.19
CA LEU A 44 -9.26 -24.00 0.66
C LEU A 44 -10.28 -24.87 1.39
N GLN A 45 -9.90 -26.12 1.73
CA GLN A 45 -10.74 -27.04 2.50
C GLN A 45 -11.13 -26.48 3.88
N ASP A 46 -10.23 -25.74 4.54
CA ASP A 46 -10.45 -25.17 5.87
C ASP A 46 -11.41 -23.99 5.76
N VAL A 47 -11.28 -23.18 4.70
CA VAL A 47 -12.21 -22.07 4.38
C VAL A 47 -13.62 -22.59 4.12
N MET A 48 -13.75 -23.68 3.36
CA MET A 48 -15.05 -24.28 3.05
C MET A 48 -15.72 -24.94 4.27
N SER A 49 -14.93 -25.27 5.29
CA SER A 49 -15.41 -25.90 6.53
C SER A 49 -15.78 -24.87 7.60
N LEU A 50 -15.65 -23.56 7.33
CA LEU A 50 -16.00 -22.51 8.27
C LEU A 50 -17.51 -22.49 8.53
N VAL A 51 -17.89 -22.55 9.80
CA VAL A 51 -19.28 -22.47 10.25
C VAL A 51 -19.42 -21.38 11.31
N PRO A 52 -20.64 -20.87 11.56
CA PRO A 52 -20.87 -19.96 12.68
C PRO A 52 -20.36 -20.56 13.99
N GLY A 53 -19.48 -19.85 14.68
CA GLY A 53 -18.81 -20.33 15.91
C GLY A 53 -17.38 -20.84 15.71
N THR A 54 -16.88 -20.96 14.47
CA THR A 54 -15.46 -21.27 14.23
C THR A 54 -14.58 -20.09 14.64
N ILE A 55 -13.61 -20.33 15.54
CA ILE A 55 -12.64 -19.33 16.00
C ILE A 55 -11.39 -19.43 15.14
N ILE A 56 -10.97 -18.32 14.55
CA ILE A 56 -9.76 -18.24 13.72
C ILE A 56 -8.70 -17.45 14.49
N GLU A 57 -7.67 -18.15 14.96
CA GLU A 57 -6.52 -17.53 15.60
C GLU A 57 -5.66 -16.81 14.56
N LEU A 58 -5.44 -15.51 14.74
CA LEU A 58 -4.53 -14.72 13.92
C LEU A 58 -3.12 -14.77 14.51
N ALA A 59 -2.10 -14.61 13.67
CA ALA A 59 -0.71 -14.58 14.11
C ALA A 59 -0.33 -13.29 14.85
N LYS A 60 -1.17 -12.25 14.74
CA LYS A 60 -0.93 -10.94 15.35
C LYS A 60 -1.49 -10.93 16.77
N SER A 61 -0.67 -10.53 17.74
CA SER A 61 -1.09 -10.39 19.14
C SER A 61 -2.08 -9.25 19.30
N ALA A 62 -3.00 -9.36 20.27
CA ALA A 62 -4.01 -8.33 20.54
C ALA A 62 -3.40 -6.96 20.95
N ASP A 63 -2.16 -6.97 21.44
CA ASP A 63 -1.43 -5.80 21.91
C ASP A 63 -0.55 -5.14 20.83
N GLU A 64 -0.54 -5.67 19.60
CA GLU A 64 0.28 -5.16 18.50
C GLU A 64 -0.46 -4.07 17.69
N GLU A 65 0.27 -3.06 17.21
CA GLU A 65 -0.30 -1.98 16.40
C GLU A 65 -0.91 -2.52 15.10
N LEU A 66 -2.17 -2.19 14.79
CA LEU A 66 -2.88 -2.66 13.60
C LEU A 66 -2.33 -2.04 12.32
N ASP A 67 -2.46 -2.76 11.21
CA ASP A 67 -2.04 -2.23 9.91
C ASP A 67 -3.10 -1.27 9.36
N LEU A 68 -2.67 -0.09 8.94
CA LEU A 68 -3.48 0.87 8.20
C LEU A 68 -3.18 0.75 6.70
N LEU A 69 -4.20 0.42 5.93
CA LEU A 69 -4.13 0.32 4.48
C LEU A 69 -4.94 1.44 3.83
N VAL A 70 -4.31 2.15 2.90
CA VAL A 70 -4.98 3.13 2.04
C VAL A 70 -5.01 2.53 0.65
N ASN A 71 -6.19 2.39 0.05
CA ASN A 71 -6.34 1.76 -1.27
C ASN A 71 -5.65 0.38 -1.36
N ASN A 72 -5.80 -0.43 -0.30
CA ASN A 72 -5.21 -1.77 -0.14
C ASN A 72 -3.67 -1.82 -0.03
N VAL A 73 -2.99 -0.68 0.06
CA VAL A 73 -1.54 -0.60 0.29
C VAL A 73 -1.26 -0.28 1.76
N PRO A 74 -0.41 -1.05 2.47
CA PRO A 74 -0.07 -0.77 3.87
C PRO A 74 0.76 0.52 3.95
N MET A 75 0.19 1.54 4.61
CA MET A 75 0.75 2.89 4.68
C MET A 75 1.07 3.34 6.11
N GLY A 76 0.70 2.56 7.13
CA GLY A 76 0.95 2.94 8.52
C GLY A 76 0.53 1.89 9.54
N GLN A 77 0.70 2.27 10.80
CA GLN A 77 0.35 1.48 11.97
C GLN A 77 -0.45 2.33 12.96
N GLY A 78 -1.40 1.70 13.67
CA GLY A 78 -2.21 2.39 14.66
C GLY A 78 -2.85 1.46 15.68
N ALA A 79 -3.14 2.00 16.85
CA ALA A 79 -3.79 1.28 17.95
C ALA A 79 -5.30 1.55 17.97
N VAL A 80 -6.09 0.54 18.32
CA VAL A 80 -7.53 0.73 18.56
C VAL A 80 -7.72 1.44 19.89
N VAL A 81 -8.47 2.53 19.86
CA VAL A 81 -8.82 3.30 21.05
C VAL A 81 -10.34 3.40 21.14
N LYS A 82 -10.89 3.32 22.36
CA LYS A 82 -12.31 3.55 22.56
C LYS A 82 -12.56 5.05 22.66
N VAL A 83 -13.40 5.59 21.78
CA VAL A 83 -13.81 7.00 21.78
C VAL A 83 -15.30 7.07 22.13
N GLY A 84 -15.58 7.28 23.41
CA GLY A 84 -16.95 7.27 23.94
C GLY A 84 -17.57 5.88 23.81
N GLU A 85 -18.58 5.75 22.96
CA GLU A 85 -19.23 4.46 22.62
C GLU A 85 -18.73 3.86 21.30
N ASN A 86 -17.88 4.58 20.57
CA ASN A 86 -17.39 4.17 19.26
C ASN A 86 -15.95 3.63 19.32
N PHE A 87 -15.59 2.82 18.33
CA PHE A 87 -14.21 2.44 18.08
C PHE A 87 -13.52 3.55 17.27
N GLY A 88 -12.39 4.02 17.77
CA GLY A 88 -11.48 4.93 17.09
C GLY A 88 -10.12 4.29 16.89
N ILE A 89 -9.28 4.93 16.09
CA ILE A 89 -7.94 4.45 15.81
C ILE A 89 -6.97 5.60 16.01
N SER A 90 -5.99 5.38 16.87
CA SER A 90 -4.86 6.30 17.06
C SER A 90 -3.76 5.90 16.11
N ILE A 91 -3.46 6.76 15.14
CA ILE A 91 -2.36 6.55 14.20
C ILE A 91 -1.05 6.73 14.98
N SER A 92 -0.24 5.67 15.04
CA SER A 92 1.10 5.70 15.65
C SER A 92 2.13 6.17 14.62
N PHE A 93 2.07 5.57 13.44
CA PHE A 93 2.95 5.89 12.33
C PHE A 93 2.19 5.93 11.01
N ILE A 94 2.51 6.92 10.18
CA ILE A 94 2.01 7.01 8.81
C ILE A 94 3.15 7.39 7.87
N GLY A 95 3.20 6.74 6.71
CA GLY A 95 4.15 7.03 5.66
C GLY A 95 4.12 8.48 5.19
N ASP A 96 5.17 8.87 4.48
CA ASP A 96 5.32 10.20 3.92
C ASP A 96 4.24 10.50 2.88
N VAL A 97 4.10 11.79 2.58
CA VAL A 97 3.06 12.29 1.67
C VAL A 97 3.24 11.72 0.26
N ARG A 98 4.47 11.48 -0.20
CA ARG A 98 4.70 10.91 -1.53
C ARG A 98 4.24 9.45 -1.58
N SER A 99 4.64 8.63 -0.62
CA SER A 99 4.15 7.25 -0.54
C SER A 99 2.63 7.16 -0.42
N ARG A 100 1.97 8.12 0.26
CA ARG A 100 0.50 8.19 0.29
C ARG A 100 -0.12 8.49 -1.08
N ILE A 101 0.45 9.44 -1.82
CA ILE A 101 0.00 9.78 -3.17
C ILE A 101 0.24 8.60 -4.10
N GLU A 102 1.35 7.88 -3.97
CA GLU A 102 1.65 6.66 -4.72
C GLU A 102 0.66 5.53 -4.38
N ALA A 103 0.30 5.34 -3.11
CA ALA A 103 -0.70 4.35 -2.72
C ALA A 103 -2.10 4.65 -3.30
N MET A 104 -2.44 5.93 -3.49
CA MET A 104 -3.71 6.37 -4.07
C MET A 104 -3.70 6.37 -5.61
N GLY A 105 -2.58 6.78 -6.23
CA GLY A 105 -2.47 6.99 -7.67
C GLY A 105 -1.80 5.85 -8.43
N GLY A 106 -1.09 4.96 -7.73
CA GLY A 106 -0.47 3.78 -8.28
C GLY A 106 -1.42 2.59 -8.20
N ALA A 107 -1.77 2.03 -9.35
CA ALA A 107 -2.35 0.69 -9.39
C ALA A 107 -1.49 -0.25 -8.53
N PRO A 108 -2.10 -1.19 -7.77
CA PRO A 108 -1.32 -2.20 -7.09
C PRO A 108 -0.44 -2.84 -8.18
N GLN A 109 0.87 -2.76 -7.99
CA GLN A 109 1.81 -3.60 -8.70
C GLN A 109 1.49 -5.02 -8.22
N ILE A 110 0.43 -5.63 -8.78
CA ILE A 110 0.45 -7.07 -8.99
C ILE A 110 1.74 -7.24 -9.74
N ALA A 111 2.70 -7.82 -9.01
CA ALA A 111 4.07 -8.05 -9.44
C ALA A 111 4.05 -8.27 -10.93
N THR A 112 4.87 -7.53 -11.67
CA THR A 112 5.30 -7.87 -13.01
C THR A 112 5.54 -9.38 -12.99
N MET A 113 4.53 -10.13 -13.41
CA MET A 113 4.63 -11.56 -13.45
C MET A 113 5.63 -11.73 -14.59
N PRO A 114 6.81 -12.34 -14.35
CA PRO A 114 7.70 -12.60 -15.46
C PRO A 114 6.87 -13.39 -16.46
N GLU A 115 6.64 -12.80 -17.63
CA GLU A 115 5.89 -13.41 -18.73
C GLU A 115 6.36 -14.87 -18.84
N PRO A 116 5.50 -15.87 -18.62
CA PRO A 116 5.88 -17.25 -18.82
C PRO A 116 5.90 -17.47 -20.32
N GLY A 117 7.04 -17.15 -20.92
CA GLY A 117 7.21 -17.13 -22.35
C GLY A 117 8.59 -16.61 -22.72
N GLY A 118 9.64 -17.26 -22.21
CA GLY A 118 10.87 -17.28 -22.98
C GLY A 118 10.51 -17.94 -24.31
N GLU A 119 10.41 -17.15 -25.38
CA GLU A 119 10.38 -17.66 -26.73
C GLU A 119 11.65 -18.49 -26.88
N ILE A 120 11.53 -19.82 -26.79
CA ILE A 120 12.56 -20.71 -27.29
C ILE A 120 12.56 -20.42 -28.78
N SER A 121 13.58 -19.73 -29.28
CA SER A 121 13.73 -19.52 -30.71
C SER A 121 13.65 -20.89 -31.39
N ASP A 122 12.95 -20.99 -32.52
CA ASP A 122 12.78 -22.25 -33.26
C ASP A 122 14.14 -22.96 -33.53
N ASP A 123 15.24 -22.20 -33.54
CA ASP A 123 16.62 -22.69 -33.63
C ASP A 123 17.10 -23.53 -32.43
N GLU A 124 16.66 -23.23 -31.19
CA GLU A 124 17.01 -24.01 -29.99
C GLU A 124 16.17 -25.29 -29.87
N ALA A 125 14.93 -25.27 -30.36
CA ALA A 125 14.07 -26.46 -30.38
C ALA A 125 14.63 -27.54 -31.32
N ALA A 126 15.22 -27.14 -32.45
CA ALA A 126 15.85 -28.05 -33.40
C ALA A 126 17.09 -28.75 -32.80
N ALA A 127 17.94 -28.00 -32.10
CA ALA A 127 19.17 -28.54 -31.51
C ALA A 127 18.90 -29.58 -30.41
N LEU A 128 17.84 -29.38 -29.60
CA LEU A 128 17.45 -30.35 -28.57
C LEU A 128 16.88 -31.64 -29.18
N ALA A 129 16.08 -31.54 -30.25
CA ALA A 129 15.52 -32.72 -30.91
C ALA A 129 16.63 -33.65 -31.45
N GLU A 130 17.70 -33.09 -32.01
CA GLU A 130 18.82 -33.88 -32.52
C GLU A 130 19.62 -34.56 -31.39
N GLN A 131 19.71 -33.94 -30.22
CA GLN A 131 20.43 -34.50 -29.07
C GLN A 131 19.73 -35.72 -28.46
N PHE A 132 18.40 -35.80 -28.53
CA PHE A 132 17.62 -36.94 -28.03
C PHE A 132 17.55 -38.13 -28.99
N LEU A 133 17.79 -37.92 -30.29
CA LEU A 133 17.76 -38.98 -31.30
C LEU A 133 19.10 -39.71 -31.44
N ASN A 134 20.20 -39.12 -30.97
CA ASN A 134 21.55 -39.67 -31.05
C ASN A 134 22.08 -40.24 -29.71
N GLY A 135 21.19 -40.50 -28.75
CA GLY A 135 21.48 -41.14 -27.45
C GLY A 135 20.96 -42.57 -27.36
#